data_AF-A0A838JXK8-F1
#
_entry.id   AF-A0A838JXK8-F1
#
_cell.length_a   1.000
_cell.length_b   1.000
_cell.length_c   1.000
_cell.angle_alpha   90.00
_cell.angle_beta   90.00
_cell.angle_gamma   90.00
#
_symmetry.space_group_name_H-M   'P 1'
#
loop_
_entity.id
_entity.type
_entity.pdbx_description
1 polymer ?
#
loop_
_entity_poly.entity_id
_entity_poly.type
_entity_poly.pdbx_seq_one_letter_code
_entity_poly.pdbx_strand_id
1 'polypeptide(L)' 'MRFYAPRTDVVVGIDNDLRARFFGPEASTGWNVEALKTRFANYRHETVDIRDADAIGRIFASSWAGAAPWGV' A
#
# COMPACT_ATOMS: atom_id res chain seq x y z
N MET A 1 7.96 0.24 -6.06
CA MET A 1 8.37 0.98 -4.85
C MET A 1 9.73 1.65 -5.02
N ARG A 2 10.87 0.94 -4.95
CA ARG A 2 12.23 1.53 -4.85
C ARG A 2 12.58 2.55 -5.94
N PHE A 3 12.12 2.32 -7.16
CA PHE A 3 12.31 3.23 -8.28
C PHE A 3 11.49 4.53 -8.13
N TYR A 4 10.28 4.47 -7.59
CA TYR A 4 9.39 5.63 -7.47
C TYR A 4 9.60 6.43 -6.19
N ALA A 5 10.08 5.82 -5.11
CA ALA A 5 10.31 6.50 -3.84
C ALA A 5 11.08 7.83 -3.94
N PRO A 6 12.17 7.98 -4.72
CA PRO A 6 12.85 9.28 -4.87
C PRO A 6 12.21 10.23 -5.89
N ARG A 7 11.10 9.86 -6.55
CA ARG A 7 10.47 10.60 -7.66
C ARG A 7 9.05 11.07 -7.35
N THR A 8 8.56 10.81 -6.13
CA THR A 8 7.19 11.08 -5.71
C THR A 8 7.16 11.50 -4.26
N ASP A 9 6.23 12.38 -3.88
CA ASP A 9 6.10 12.84 -2.49
C ASP A 9 5.66 11.74 -1.53
N VAL A 10 4.79 10.83 -2.00
CA VAL A 10 4.28 9.70 -1.20
C VAL A 10 4.17 8.44 -2.05
N VAL A 11 4.47 7.29 -1.44
CA VAL A 11 4.21 5.96 -2.02
C VAL A 11 3.34 5.18 -1.03
N VAL A 12 2.14 4.80 -1.45
CA VAL A 12 1.23 3.96 -0.66
C VAL A 12 1.29 2.53 -1.19
N GLY A 13 1.70 1.58 -0.35
CA GLY A 13 1.61 0.15 -0.63
C GLY A 13 0.34 -0.44 -0.04
N ILE A 14 -0.41 -1.22 -0.82
CA ILE A 14 -1.65 -1.87 -0.40
C ILE A 14 -1.46 -3.37 -0.58
N ASP A 15 -1.47 -4.11 0.53
CA ASP A 15 -1.36 -5.56 0.55
C ASP A 15 -1.90 -6.07 1.89
N ASN A 16 -2.68 -7.15 1.87
CA ASN A 16 -3.27 -7.76 3.06
C ASN A 16 -2.67 -9.12 3.41
N ASP A 17 -1.47 -9.40 2.90
CA ASP A 17 -0.72 -10.64 3.12
C ASP A 17 -1.51 -11.91 2.79
N LEU A 18 -2.41 -11.83 1.81
CA LEU A 18 -3.18 -12.99 1.34
C LEU A 18 -2.27 -14.14 0.90
N ARG A 19 -1.03 -13.85 0.50
CA ARG A 19 -0.04 -14.87 0.17
C ARG A 19 0.25 -15.77 1.37
N ALA A 20 0.42 -15.23 2.57
CA ALA A 20 0.58 -16.04 3.78
C ALA A 20 -0.66 -16.89 4.06
N ARG A 21 -1.85 -16.33 3.85
CA ARG A 21 -3.12 -17.05 4.04
C ARG A 21 -3.27 -18.23 3.08
N PHE A 22 -2.86 -18.09 1.82
CA PHE A 22 -3.02 -19.13 0.80
C PHE A 22 -1.90 -20.17 0.81
N PHE A 23 -0.67 -19.77 1.17
CA PHE A 23 0.52 -20.59 0.98
C PHE A 23 1.32 -20.85 2.27
N GLY A 24 0.82 -20.43 3.42
CA GLY A 24 1.46 -20.61 4.71
C GLY A 24 2.31 -19.40 5.16
N PRO A 25 2.68 -19.35 6.46
CA PRO A 25 3.38 -18.20 7.06
C PRO A 25 4.68 -17.80 6.34
N GLU A 26 5.39 -18.78 5.78
CA GLU A 26 6.66 -18.60 5.08
C GLU A 26 6.50 -17.80 3.78
N ALA A 27 5.28 -17.75 3.25
CA ALA A 27 4.96 -16.99 2.05
C ALA A 27 4.62 -15.52 2.33
N SER A 28 4.68 -15.09 3.60
CA SER A 28 4.35 -13.73 4.02
C SER A 28 5.26 -12.69 3.36
N THR A 29 4.65 -11.57 2.97
CA THR A 29 5.34 -10.37 2.47
C THR A 29 5.74 -9.41 3.60
N GLY A 30 5.37 -9.70 4.85
CA GLY A 30 5.51 -8.79 6.00
C GLY A 30 6.95 -8.31 6.24
N TRP A 31 7.93 -9.20 6.09
CA TRP A 31 9.35 -8.84 6.23
C TRP A 31 9.78 -7.75 5.23
N ASN A 32 9.24 -7.79 4.00
CA ASN A 32 9.56 -6.82 2.97
C ASN A 32 8.84 -5.50 3.25
N VAL A 33 7.61 -5.54 3.80
CA VAL A 33 6.89 -4.34 4.25
C VAL A 33 7.70 -3.58 5.30
N GLU A 34 8.20 -4.27 6.33
CA GLU A 34 9.00 -3.65 7.38
C GLU A 34 10.34 -3.09 6.86
N ALA A 35 10.99 -3.81 5.95
CA ALA A 35 12.19 -3.32 5.28
C ALA A 35 11.92 -2.04 4.46
N LEU A 36 10.77 -1.94 3.79
CA LEU A 36 10.38 -0.76 3.02
C LEU A 36 10.04 0.44 3.92
N LYS A 37 9.28 0.22 5.00
CA LYS A 37 8.97 1.26 6.01
C LYS A 37 10.23 1.84 6.63
N THR A 38 11.20 0.98 6.93
CA THR A 38 12.48 1.42 7.52
C THR A 38 13.32 2.20 6.51
N ARG A 39 13.33 1.79 5.24
CA ARG A 39 14.22 2.35 4.23
C ARG A 39 13.72 3.65 3.60
N PHE A 40 12.41 3.87 3.54
CA PHE A 40 11.82 4.96 2.78
C PHE A 40 10.83 5.74 3.63
N ALA A 41 11.22 6.96 4.03
CA ALA A 41 10.41 7.83 4.89
C ALA A 41 9.07 8.23 4.26
N ASN A 42 8.96 8.22 2.93
CA ASN A 42 7.74 8.54 2.21
C ASN A 42 6.89 7.31 1.85
N TYR A 43 7.20 6.15 2.41
CA TYR A 43 6.42 4.93 2.22
C TYR A 43 5.39 4.77 3.33
N ARG A 44 4.13 4.57 2.94
CA ARG A 44 3.02 4.21 3.82
C ARG A 44 2.46 2.87 3.39
N HIS A 45 2.08 2.03 4.34
CA HIS A 45 1.55 0.70 4.05
C HIS A 45 0.16 0.55 4.65
N GLU A 46 -0.78 0.10 3.83
CA GLU A 46 -2.16 -0.14 4.19
C GLU A 46 -2.45 -1.62 4.08
N THR A 47 -2.79 -2.25 5.21
CA THR A 47 -3.19 -3.66 5.26
C THR A 47 -4.67 -3.78 4.87
N VAL A 48 -4.93 -3.61 3.57
CA VAL A 48 -6.28 -3.56 3.00
C VAL A 48 -6.40 -4.53 1.85
N ASP A 49 -7.55 -5.18 1.75
CA ASP A 49 -7.91 -5.97 0.59
C ASP A 49 -8.30 -5.03 -0.56
N ILE A 50 -7.61 -5.14 -1.69
CA ILE A 50 -7.90 -4.30 -2.87
C ILE A 50 -9.31 -4.50 -3.45
N ARG A 51 -10.03 -5.54 -3.01
CA ARG A 51 -11.42 -5.81 -3.37
C ARG A 51 -12.43 -4.98 -2.57
N ASP A 52 -12.00 -4.37 -1.47
CA ASP A 52 -12.82 -3.44 -0.68
C ASP A 52 -12.77 -2.04 -1.33
N ALA A 53 -13.73 -1.78 -2.22
CA ALA A 53 -13.81 -0.52 -2.96
C ALA A 53 -13.92 0.71 -2.03
N ASP A 54 -14.61 0.59 -0.91
CA ASP A 54 -14.79 1.70 0.04
C ASP A 54 -13.48 2.01 0.77
N ALA A 55 -12.74 0.98 1.20
CA ALA A 55 -11.43 1.14 1.80
C ALA A 55 -10.43 1.76 0.83
N ILE A 56 -10.42 1.31 -0.44
CA ILE A 56 -9.61 1.91 -1.49
C ILE A 56 -9.99 3.38 -1.70
N GLY A 57 -11.28 3.70 -1.76
CA GLY A 57 -11.77 5.08 -1.85
C GLY A 57 -11.24 5.99 -0.73
N ARG A 58 -11.26 5.51 0.52
CA ARG A 58 -10.70 6.24 1.68
C ARG A 58 -9.19 6.46 1.58
N ILE A 59 -8.45 5.46 1.12
CA ILE A 59 -6.99 5.58 0.93
C ILE A 59 -6.68 6.65 -0.12
N PHE A 60 -7.38 6.64 -1.25
CA PHE A 60 -7.22 7.67 -2.27
C PHE A 60 -7.54 9.07 -1.74
N ALA A 61 -8.70 9.25 -1.08
CA ALA A 61 -9.10 10.54 -0.53
C ALA A 61 -8.11 11.10 0.51
N SER A 62 -7.50 10.24 1.33
CA SER A 62 -6.51 10.65 2.33
C SER A 62 -5.10 10.90 1.77
N SER A 63 -4.79 10.35 0.59
CA SER A 63 -3.46 10.43 -0.03
C SER A 63 -3.39 11.42 -1.19
N TRP A 64 -4.55 11.87 -1.70
CA TRP A 64 -4.68 12.74 -2.85
C TRP A 64 -5.50 13.98 -2.47
N ALA A 65 -4.90 15.17 -2.57
CA ALA A 65 -5.56 16.44 -2.22
C ALA A 65 -6.58 16.94 -3.28
N GLY A 66 -6.87 16.15 -4.32
CA GLY A 66 -7.84 16.44 -5.37
C GLY A 66 -9.01 15.46 -5.42
N ALA A 67 -9.98 15.68 -6.31
CA ALA A 67 -10.98 14.66 -6.61
C ALA A 67 -10.30 13.39 -7.11
N ALA A 68 -10.81 12.22 -6.68
CA ALA A 68 -10.31 10.95 -7.19
C ALA A 68 -10.43 10.94 -8.72
N PRO A 69 -9.41 10.47 -9.47
CA PRO A 69 -9.38 10.56 -10.93
C PRO A 69 -10.51 9.77 -11.63
N TRP A 70 -11.30 9.01 -10.86
CA TRP A 70 -12.42 8.20 -11.33
C TRP A 70 -13.80 8.84 -11.16
N GLY A 71 -13.92 10.06 -10.64
CA GLY A 71 -15.20 10.79 -10.57
C GLY A 71 -16.34 9.99 -9.97
N VAL A 72 -16.30 9.80 -8.64
CA VAL A 72 -17.51 9.53 -7.84
C VAL A 72 -17.98 10.81 -7.18
#